data_AF-A0A356E8Q0-F1
#
_entry.id   AF-A0A356E8Q0-F1
#
_cell.length_a   1.000
_cell.length_b   1.000
_cell.length_c   1.000
_cell.angle_alpha   90.00
_cell.angle_beta   90.00
_cell.angle_gamma   90.00
#
_symmetry.space_group_name_H-M   'P 1'
#
loop_
_entity.id
_entity.type
_entity.pdbx_description
1 polymer ?
#
loop_
_entity_poly.entity_id
_entity_poly.type
_entity_poly.pdbx_seq_one_letter_code
_entity_poly.pdbx_strand_id
1 'polypeptide(L)'
;AWDCFTRVGAAEGERAIAQAIVYLAVAPKSNAVYTAFNAAKQQAVESADYDVPEHLRNAPTRLMKELGYGEEYRYAHDESNAYAAGENYFPEPLKNSRYYFPTNRGMELKIKEKLDWLREQDEQSEKVRYKKR
;
A
#
# COMPACT_ATOMS: atom_id res chain seq x y z
N ALA A 1 3.51 -4.38 -26.51
CA ALA A 1 2.35 -4.32 -27.42
C ALA A 1 2.12 -2.89 -27.91
N TRP A 2 1.71 -1.96 -27.04
CA TRP A 2 1.51 -0.55 -27.41
C TRP A 2 2.72 0.04 -28.14
N ASP A 3 3.91 0.02 -27.55
CA ASP A 3 5.12 0.57 -28.19
C ASP A 3 5.41 -0.04 -29.56
N CYS A 4 5.14 -1.34 -29.75
CA CYS A 4 5.31 -1.99 -31.04
C CYS A 4 4.36 -1.39 -32.08
N PHE A 5 3.09 -1.20 -31.72
CA PHE A 5 2.12 -0.56 -32.59
C PHE A 5 2.53 0.87 -32.96
N THR A 6 2.95 1.67 -31.98
CA THR A 6 3.34 3.07 -32.21
C THR A 6 4.65 3.21 -33.01
N ARG A 7 5.62 2.31 -32.82
CA ARG A 7 6.98 2.47 -33.39
C ARG A 7 7.23 1.65 -34.64
N VAL A 8 6.58 0.50 -34.79
CA VAL A 8 6.78 -0.44 -35.92
C VAL A 8 5.69 -0.26 -36.97
N GLY A 9 4.48 0.14 -36.57
CA GLY A 9 3.34 0.37 -37.46
C GLY A 9 2.28 -0.73 -37.39
N ALA A 10 1.19 -0.55 -38.14
CA ALA A 10 -0.05 -1.30 -37.96
C ALA A 10 0.09 -2.82 -38.09
N ALA A 11 0.77 -3.33 -39.13
CA ALA A 11 0.82 -4.77 -39.40
C ALA A 11 1.48 -5.58 -38.28
N GLU A 12 2.63 -5.13 -37.76
CA GLU A 12 3.31 -5.78 -36.63
C GLU A 12 2.74 -5.35 -35.28
N GLY A 13 2.21 -4.13 -35.21
CA GLY A 13 1.50 -3.61 -34.05
C GLY A 13 0.28 -4.45 -33.67
N GLU A 14 -0.56 -4.78 -34.64
CA GLU A 14 -1.74 -5.62 -34.45
C GLU A 14 -1.36 -7.02 -33.93
N ARG A 15 -0.29 -7.62 -34.47
CA ARG A 15 0.23 -8.90 -33.96
C ARG A 15 0.69 -8.79 -32.51
N ALA A 16 1.40 -7.71 -32.16
CA ALA A 16 1.85 -7.48 -30.80
C ALA A 16 0.68 -7.22 -29.83
N ILE A 17 -0.41 -6.59 -30.29
CA ILE A 17 -1.64 -6.45 -29.51
C ILE A 17 -2.34 -7.80 -29.34
N ALA A 18 -2.47 -8.59 -30.39
CA ALA A 18 -3.03 -9.94 -30.32
C ALA A 18 -2.26 -10.82 -29.32
N GLN A 19 -0.93 -10.74 -29.32
CA GLN A 19 -0.09 -11.43 -28.33
C GLN A 19 -0.43 -11.00 -26.88
N ALA A 20 -0.59 -9.70 -26.63
CA ALA A 20 -0.95 -9.21 -25.30
C ALA A 20 -2.37 -9.62 -24.89
N ILE A 21 -3.33 -9.67 -25.82
CA ILE A 21 -4.69 -10.16 -25.56
C ILE A 21 -4.65 -11.61 -25.09
N VAL A 22 -3.92 -12.49 -25.80
CA VAL A 22 -3.77 -13.89 -25.41
C VAL A 22 -3.09 -14.01 -24.05
N TYR A 23 -2.02 -13.23 -23.80
CA TYR A 23 -1.36 -13.19 -22.50
C TYR A 23 -2.33 -12.83 -21.37
N LEU A 24 -3.14 -11.77 -21.54
CA LEU A 24 -4.14 -11.37 -20.55
C LEU A 24 -5.24 -12.42 -20.39
N ALA A 25 -5.63 -13.13 -21.45
CA ALA A 25 -6.63 -14.19 -21.39
C ALA A 25 -6.20 -15.33 -20.47
N VAL A 26 -4.93 -15.75 -20.55
CA VAL A 26 -4.39 -16.85 -19.73
C VAL A 26 -3.77 -16.41 -18.40
N ALA A 27 -3.58 -15.11 -18.19
CA ALA A 27 -3.04 -14.59 -16.93
C ALA A 27 -3.95 -14.89 -15.72
N PRO A 28 -3.38 -15.10 -14.52
CA PRO A 28 -4.14 -15.12 -13.28
C PRO A 28 -4.97 -13.83 -13.13
N LYS A 29 -6.28 -13.97 -12.90
CA LYS A 29 -7.18 -12.81 -12.75
C LYS A 29 -7.20 -12.38 -11.30
N SER A 30 -7.08 -11.08 -11.03
CA SER A 30 -7.34 -10.49 -9.72
C SER A 30 -7.92 -9.09 -9.90
N ASN A 31 -9.00 -8.80 -9.18
CA ASN A 31 -9.55 -7.45 -9.03
C ASN A 31 -9.28 -6.86 -7.64
N ALA A 32 -8.42 -7.50 -6.82
CA ALA A 32 -8.22 -7.12 -5.42
C ALA A 32 -7.68 -5.69 -5.26
N VAL A 33 -6.75 -5.27 -6.14
CA VAL A 33 -6.25 -3.88 -6.16
C VAL A 33 -7.37 -2.90 -6.54
N TYR A 34 -8.20 -3.26 -7.52
CA TYR A 34 -9.31 -2.42 -7.99
C TYR A 34 -10.35 -2.21 -6.89
N THR A 35 -10.76 -3.27 -6.20
CA THR A 35 -11.71 -3.17 -5.08
C THR A 35 -11.12 -2.43 -3.89
N ALA A 36 -9.84 -2.65 -3.58
CA ALA A 36 -9.14 -1.93 -2.51
C ALA A 36 -9.10 -0.43 -2.78
N PHE A 37 -8.77 -0.02 -4.01
CA PHE A 37 -8.71 1.38 -4.39
C PHE A 37 -10.08 2.06 -4.32
N ASN A 38 -11.14 1.38 -4.79
CA ASN A 38 -12.49 1.92 -4.70
C ASN A 38 -12.97 2.07 -3.25
N ALA A 39 -12.67 1.08 -2.39
CA ALA A 39 -13.00 1.17 -0.96
C ALA A 39 -12.23 2.31 -0.26
N ALA A 40 -10.94 2.48 -0.55
CA ALA A 40 -10.14 3.56 0.01
C ALA A 40 -10.63 4.95 -0.44
N LYS A 41 -10.98 5.10 -1.74
CA LYS A 41 -11.60 6.34 -2.24
C LYS A 41 -12.94 6.63 -1.56
N GLN A 42 -13.79 5.61 -1.44
CA GLN A 42 -15.09 5.76 -0.80
C GLN A 42 -14.93 6.19 0.66
N GLN A 43 -14.01 5.55 1.40
CA GLN A 43 -13.69 5.94 2.76
C GLN A 43 -13.30 7.42 2.81
N ALA A 44 -12.41 7.87 1.92
CA ALA A 44 -11.95 9.26 1.93
C ALA A 44 -13.05 10.28 1.65
N VAL A 45 -14.10 9.90 0.90
CA VAL A 45 -15.27 10.76 0.67
C VAL A 45 -16.24 10.75 1.86
N GLU A 46 -16.38 9.60 2.54
CA GLU A 46 -17.36 9.42 3.63
C GLU A 46 -16.83 9.82 5.01
N SER A 47 -15.51 9.75 5.22
CA SER A 47 -14.89 10.11 6.49
C SER A 47 -14.81 11.63 6.67
N ALA A 48 -14.71 12.06 7.92
CA ALA A 48 -14.27 13.43 8.21
C ALA A 48 -12.86 13.67 7.63
N ASP A 49 -12.54 14.93 7.35
CA ASP A 49 -11.21 15.38 6.94
C ASP A 49 -10.22 15.26 8.12
N TYR A 50 -9.87 14.04 8.49
CA TYR A 50 -8.91 13.78 9.55
C TYR A 50 -7.54 14.34 9.17
N ASP A 51 -6.91 15.02 10.12
CA ASP A 51 -5.54 15.48 9.94
C ASP A 51 -4.58 14.29 9.75
N VAL A 52 -3.49 14.56 9.02
CA VAL A 52 -2.35 13.62 8.97
C VAL A 52 -1.81 13.42 10.39
N PRO A 53 -1.65 12.17 10.87
CA PRO A 53 -1.07 11.88 12.17
C PRO A 53 0.29 12.55 12.36
N GLU A 54 0.59 13.04 13.56
CA GLU A 54 1.79 13.84 13.83
C GLU A 54 3.09 13.12 13.47
N HIS A 55 3.16 11.81 13.75
CA HIS A 55 4.31 10.96 13.41
C HIS A 55 4.50 10.76 11.90
N LEU A 56 3.56 11.16 11.06
CA LEU A 56 3.65 11.10 9.59
C LEU A 56 3.75 12.48 8.93
N ARG A 57 3.63 13.57 9.71
CA ARG A 57 3.76 14.93 9.17
C ARG A 57 5.21 15.19 8.77
N ASN A 58 5.39 15.90 7.66
CA ASN A 58 6.71 16.39 7.28
C ASN A 58 7.15 17.48 8.27
N ALA A 59 8.41 17.46 8.68
CA ALA A 59 9.04 18.48 9.53
C ALA A 59 10.18 19.20 8.79
N PRO A 60 9.88 19.95 7.71
CA PRO A 60 10.91 20.52 6.84
C PRO A 60 11.65 21.72 7.45
N THR A 61 11.09 22.38 8.46
CA THR A 61 11.70 23.58 9.06
C THR A 61 12.37 23.28 10.41
N ARG A 62 13.38 24.09 10.77
CA ARG A 62 14.07 23.97 12.07
C ARG A 62 13.13 24.17 13.25
N LEU A 63 12.20 25.12 13.13
CA LEU A 63 11.17 25.39 14.12
C LEU A 63 10.24 24.18 14.30
N MET A 64 9.83 23.50 13.22
CA MET A 64 9.00 22.28 13.31
C MET A 64 9.72 21.16 14.05
N LYS A 65 11.02 20.95 13.79
CA LYS A 65 11.82 19.96 14.54
C LYS A 65 11.98 20.34 16.01
N GLU A 66 12.25 21.61 16.31
CA GLU A 66 12.34 22.14 17.69
C GLU A 66 11.01 22.02 18.45
N LEU A 67 9.89 22.02 17.74
CA LEU A 67 8.54 21.79 18.29
C LEU A 67 8.17 20.29 18.38
N GLY A 68 9.09 19.37 18.09
CA GLY A 68 8.87 17.93 18.21
C GLY A 68 8.19 17.26 17.01
N TYR A 69 7.96 17.98 15.90
CA TYR A 69 7.35 17.38 14.70
C TYR A 69 8.31 16.36 14.09
N GLY A 70 7.83 15.12 13.93
CA GLY A 70 8.59 14.01 13.37
C GLY A 70 9.47 13.25 14.37
N GLU A 71 9.52 13.65 15.65
CA GLU A 71 10.27 12.89 16.67
C GLU A 71 9.67 11.50 16.93
N GLU A 72 8.36 11.37 16.75
CA GLU A 72 7.66 10.09 16.86
C GLU A 72 7.69 9.25 15.58
N TYR A 73 8.30 9.76 14.49
CA TYR A 73 8.39 9.02 13.24
C TYR A 73 9.35 7.84 13.38
N ARG A 74 8.83 6.65 13.07
CA ARG A 74 9.61 5.42 13.04
C ARG A 74 10.17 5.19 11.64
N TYR A 75 11.47 5.41 11.47
CA TYR A 75 12.15 5.16 10.21
C TYR A 75 12.40 3.67 10.01
N ALA A 76 11.53 3.02 9.22
CA ALA A 76 11.47 1.57 9.11
C ALA A 76 12.80 0.92 8.70
N HIS A 77 13.64 1.59 7.91
CA HIS A 77 14.93 1.05 7.45
C HIS A 77 15.94 0.82 8.58
N ASP A 78 15.82 1.55 9.69
CA ASP A 78 16.67 1.38 10.87
C ASP A 78 16.11 0.31 11.83
N GLU A 79 14.92 -0.22 11.55
CA GLU A 79 14.28 -1.26 12.34
C GLU A 79 14.51 -2.66 11.76
N SER A 80 14.28 -3.67 12.60
CA SER A 80 14.42 -5.08 12.21
C SER A 80 13.57 -5.37 10.97
N ASN A 81 14.13 -6.15 10.03
CA ASN A 81 13.51 -6.51 8.76
C ASN A 81 13.08 -5.32 7.86
N ALA A 82 13.60 -4.12 8.15
CA ALA A 82 13.16 -2.88 7.53
C ALA A 82 11.64 -2.62 7.68
N TYR A 83 11.06 -3.01 8.83
CA TYR A 83 9.63 -2.89 9.12
C TYR A 83 9.38 -2.39 10.55
N ALA A 84 8.64 -1.29 10.67
CA ALA A 84 8.28 -0.69 11.95
C ALA A 84 7.08 -1.42 12.59
N ALA A 85 7.30 -2.63 13.10
CA ALA A 85 6.25 -3.47 13.66
C ALA A 85 5.43 -2.75 14.75
N GLY A 86 4.10 -2.83 14.68
CA GLY A 86 3.16 -2.18 15.61
C GLY A 86 2.88 -0.70 15.32
N GLU A 87 3.47 -0.12 14.26
CA GLU A 87 3.12 1.23 13.81
C GLU A 87 1.73 1.26 13.16
N ASN A 88 1.08 2.42 13.15
CA ASN A 88 -0.17 2.63 12.43
C ASN A 88 -0.06 3.83 11.49
N TYR A 89 -0.48 3.64 10.24
CA TYR A 89 -0.38 4.65 9.20
C TYR A 89 -1.70 5.36 8.89
N PHE A 90 -2.79 4.97 9.55
CA PHE A 90 -4.08 5.65 9.48
C PHE A 90 -4.23 6.65 10.63
N PRO A 91 -5.12 7.65 10.47
CA PRO A 91 -5.67 8.37 11.61
C PRO A 91 -6.27 7.40 12.64
N GLU A 92 -6.19 7.74 13.93
CA GLU A 92 -6.66 6.86 15.01
C GLU A 92 -8.09 6.31 14.80
N PRO A 93 -9.08 7.09 14.34
CA PRO A 93 -10.43 6.57 14.07
C PRO A 93 -10.48 5.46 13.00
N LEU A 94 -9.50 5.44 12.09
CA LEU A 94 -9.39 4.49 10.97
C LEU A 94 -8.31 3.43 11.19
N LYS A 95 -7.77 3.31 12.41
CA LYS A 95 -6.60 2.45 12.70
C LYS A 95 -6.77 0.97 12.35
N ASN A 96 -8.01 0.48 12.30
CA ASN A 96 -8.33 -0.91 11.97
C ASN A 96 -8.76 -1.11 10.50
N SER A 97 -8.67 -0.07 9.68
CA SER A 97 -9.08 -0.12 8.28
C SER A 97 -8.21 -1.07 7.46
N ARG A 98 -8.85 -1.87 6.61
CA ARG A 98 -8.18 -2.76 5.67
C ARG A 98 -8.93 -2.79 4.34
N TYR A 99 -8.23 -2.47 3.26
CA TYR A 99 -8.82 -2.42 1.91
C TYR A 99 -8.29 -3.50 0.98
N TYR A 100 -7.02 -3.86 1.11
CA TYR A 100 -6.39 -4.83 0.22
C TYR A 100 -6.43 -6.26 0.80
N PHE A 101 -7.06 -7.14 0.02
CA PHE A 101 -7.22 -8.55 0.32
C PHE A 101 -6.67 -9.36 -0.87
N PRO A 102 -5.38 -9.70 -0.87
CA PRO A 102 -4.76 -10.45 -1.97
C PRO A 102 -5.43 -11.82 -2.15
N THR A 103 -5.53 -12.28 -3.39
CA THR A 103 -6.10 -13.58 -3.72
C THR A 103 -5.04 -14.68 -3.74
N ASN A 104 -5.45 -15.94 -3.80
CA ASN A 104 -4.52 -17.08 -3.84
C ASN A 104 -4.07 -17.43 -5.27
N ARG A 105 -3.96 -16.43 -6.16
CA ARG A 105 -3.70 -16.64 -7.60
C ARG A 105 -2.44 -15.91 -8.04
N GLY A 106 -1.62 -16.57 -8.86
CA GLY A 106 -0.38 -15.98 -9.38
C GLY A 106 0.53 -15.48 -8.25
N MET A 107 1.10 -14.29 -8.42
CA MET A 107 2.02 -13.68 -7.45
C MET A 107 1.34 -13.21 -6.16
N GLU A 108 0.01 -13.05 -6.14
CA GLU A 108 -0.69 -12.61 -4.93
C GLU A 108 -0.59 -13.62 -3.78
N LEU A 109 -0.27 -14.89 -4.07
CA LEU A 109 0.04 -15.88 -3.03
C LEU A 109 1.22 -15.41 -2.15
N LYS A 110 2.33 -14.99 -2.77
CA LYS A 110 3.52 -14.49 -2.06
C LYS A 110 3.26 -13.15 -1.37
N ILE A 111 2.43 -12.30 -1.98
CA ILE A 111 2.01 -11.04 -1.36
C ILE A 111 1.17 -11.32 -0.11
N LYS A 112 0.26 -12.30 -0.17
CA LYS A 112 -0.56 -12.72 0.96
C LYS A 112 0.30 -13.26 2.09
N GLU A 113 1.19 -14.21 1.81
CA GLU A 113 2.15 -14.75 2.79
C GLU A 113 2.94 -13.64 3.49
N LYS A 114 3.48 -12.67 2.72
CA LYS A 114 4.21 -11.53 3.28
C LYS A 114 3.31 -10.67 4.18
N LEU A 115 2.09 -10.37 3.74
CA LEU A 115 1.16 -9.54 4.52
C LEU A 115 0.65 -10.25 5.79
N ASP A 116 0.49 -11.58 5.75
CA ASP A 116 0.17 -12.37 6.94
C ASP A 116 1.33 -12.32 7.94
N TRP A 117 2.57 -12.55 7.48
CA TRP A 117 3.76 -12.45 8.32
C TRP A 117 3.94 -11.05 8.94
N LEU A 118 3.75 -9.97 8.17
CA LEU A 118 3.84 -8.60 8.69
C LEU A 118 2.83 -8.34 9.82
N ARG A 119 1.60 -8.86 9.70
CA ARG A 119 0.60 -8.76 10.77
C ARG A 119 1.02 -9.48 12.04
N GLU A 120 1.62 -10.67 11.91
CA GLU A 120 2.18 -11.38 13.07
C GLU A 120 3.28 -10.56 13.76
N GLN A 121 4.13 -9.86 12.98
CA GLN A 121 5.13 -8.96 13.56
C GLN A 121 4.47 -7.80 14.32
N ASP A 122 3.39 -7.23 13.77
CA ASP A 122 2.65 -6.15 14.43
C ASP A 122 2.01 -6.59 15.75
N GLU A 123 1.44 -7.80 15.80
CA GLU A 123 0.84 -8.40 17.01
C GLU A 123 1.88 -8.70 18.09
N GLN A 124 3.10 -9.07 17.70
CA GLN A 124 4.21 -9.37 18.61
C GLN A 124 4.98 -8.12 19.06
N SER A 125 4.70 -6.95 18.47
CA SER A 125 5.44 -5.73 18.78
C SER A 125 5.11 -5.21 20.18
N GLU A 126 6.15 -4.85 20.94
CA GLU A 126 6.00 -4.15 22.22
C GLU A 126 5.60 -2.67 22.03
N LYS A 127 5.94 -2.10 20.87
CA LYS A 127 5.72 -0.70 20.51
C LYS A 127 4.52 -0.58 19.56
N VAL A 128 3.33 -0.47 20.15
CA VAL A 128 2.06 -0.39 19.42
C VAL A 128 1.50 1.03 19.41
N ARG A 129 1.26 1.58 18.22
CA ARG A 129 0.61 2.89 18.05
C ARG A 129 -0.87 2.80 18.39
N TYR A 130 -1.41 3.86 19.02
CA TYR A 130 -2.80 3.93 19.48
C TYR A 130 -3.21 2.81 20.45
N LYS A 131 -2.25 2.30 21.24
CA LYS A 131 -2.52 1.35 22.33
C LYS A 131 -3.50 2.01 23.29
N LYS A 132 -4.66 1.38 23.52
CA LYS A 132 -5.61 1.85 24.53
C LYS A 132 -4.89 1.86 25.88
N ARG A 133 -4.92 3.00 26.56
CA ARG A 133 -4.51 3.11 27.97
C ARG A 133 -5.42 2.25 28.84
#